data_AF-A0A3A6N0S4-F1
#
_entry.id   AF-A0A3A6N0S4-F1
#
_cell.length_a   1.000
_cell.length_b   1.000
_cell.length_c   1.000
_cell.angle_alpha   90.00
_cell.angle_beta   90.00
_cell.angle_gamma   90.00
#
_symmetry.space_group_name_H-M   'P 1'
#
loop_
_entity.id
_entity.type
_entity.pdbx_description
1 polymer ?
#
loop_
_entity_poly.entity_id
_entity_poly.type
_entity_poly.pdbx_seq_one_letter_code
_entity_poly.pdbx_strand_id
1 'polypeptide(L)'
;MRTVTLFCLVGLALLLEHTVLNFVRVAGVKPDLVLLIVVFNGILKGSREGAFWGFIAGLLEDFACGQYLGLHALSKLAAGYVAGLGDYVYKESSVVAAAMVWGASLISGGLMYLLLLTLGITVGPADAFSRVVLPVAVYNGLLCPLFYHWFRRATVYGVLREERY
;
A
#
# COMPACT_ATOMS: atom_id res chain seq x y z
N MET A 1 -20.02 9.29 -0.42
CA MET A 1 -19.00 10.04 -1.20
C MET A 1 -17.58 9.48 -1.00
N ARG A 2 -17.15 9.20 0.24
CA ARG A 2 -15.83 8.61 0.56
C ARG A 2 -15.42 7.42 -0.32
N THR A 3 -16.26 6.40 -0.46
CA THR A 3 -15.94 5.18 -1.24
C THR A 3 -15.56 5.51 -2.68
N VAL A 4 -16.32 6.42 -3.31
CA VAL A 4 -16.02 6.91 -4.67
C VAL A 4 -14.68 7.64 -4.69
N THR A 5 -14.42 8.50 -3.71
CA THR A 5 -13.15 9.23 -3.61
C THR A 5 -11.95 8.28 -3.41
N LEU A 6 -12.07 7.25 -2.57
CA LEU A 6 -11.01 6.25 -2.38
C LEU A 6 -10.79 5.44 -3.67
N PHE A 7 -11.85 5.05 -4.35
CA PHE A 7 -11.74 4.35 -5.63
C PHE A 7 -11.05 5.22 -6.69
N CYS A 8 -11.41 6.50 -6.78
CA CYS A 8 -10.74 7.45 -7.67
C CYS A 8 -9.26 7.67 -7.28
N LEU A 9 -8.95 7.76 -5.99
CA LEU A 9 -7.57 7.90 -5.50
C LEU A 9 -6.73 6.66 -5.84
N VAL A 10 -7.27 5.46 -5.64
CA VAL A 10 -6.61 4.21 -6.03
C VAL A 10 -6.40 4.15 -7.55
N GLY A 11 -7.42 4.49 -8.34
CA GLY A 11 -7.31 4.55 -9.81
C GLY A 11 -6.25 5.55 -10.27
N LEU A 12 -6.21 6.74 -9.67
CA LEU A 12 -5.18 7.74 -9.97
C LEU A 12 -3.78 7.26 -9.56
N ALA A 13 -3.65 6.64 -8.39
CA ALA A 13 -2.39 6.06 -7.92
C ALA A 13 -1.88 4.99 -8.88
N LEU A 14 -2.75 4.07 -9.33
CA LEU A 14 -2.43 3.07 -10.34
C LEU A 14 -1.95 3.71 -11.64
N LEU A 15 -2.68 4.70 -12.16
CA LEU A 15 -2.28 5.40 -13.38
C LEU A 15 -0.91 6.05 -13.23
N LEU A 16 -0.66 6.76 -12.13
CA LEU A 16 0.64 7.39 -11.86
C LEU A 16 1.76 6.35 -11.69
N GLU A 17 1.47 5.22 -11.06
CA GLU A 17 2.43 4.15 -10.82
C GLU A 17 2.85 3.41 -12.10
N HIS A 18 1.92 3.23 -13.04
CA HIS A 18 2.20 2.57 -14.32
C HIS A 18 2.68 3.52 -15.42
N THR A 19 2.39 4.82 -15.32
CA THR A 19 2.86 5.84 -16.28
C THR A 19 4.09 6.56 -15.75
N VAL A 20 3.92 7.56 -14.89
CA VAL A 20 4.97 8.48 -14.43
C VAL A 20 6.06 7.77 -13.66
N LEU A 21 5.72 6.93 -12.67
CA LEU A 21 6.72 6.27 -11.82
C LEU A 21 7.49 5.17 -12.53
N ASN A 22 6.96 4.63 -13.64
CA ASN A 22 7.74 3.75 -14.51
C ASN A 22 8.88 4.49 -15.22
N PHE A 23 8.76 5.81 -15.46
CA PHE A 23 9.85 6.64 -15.97
C PHE A 23 10.81 7.12 -14.88
N VAL A 24 10.35 7.24 -13.63
CA VAL A 24 11.13 7.68 -12.46
C VAL A 24 11.57 6.49 -11.60
N ARG A 25 11.95 5.37 -12.24
CA ARG A 25 12.50 4.21 -11.53
C ARG A 25 13.89 4.55 -11.01
N VAL A 26 14.07 4.53 -9.70
CA VAL A 26 15.38 4.71 -9.07
C VAL A 26 15.88 3.34 -8.63
N ALA A 27 17.09 2.97 -9.05
CA ALA A 27 17.66 1.63 -8.85
C ALA A 27 16.78 0.49 -9.41
N GLY A 28 15.96 0.76 -10.43
CA GLY A 28 15.05 -0.23 -11.02
C GLY A 28 13.79 -0.51 -10.21
N VAL A 29 13.59 0.17 -9.08
CA VAL A 29 12.44 0.02 -8.19
C VAL A 29 11.58 1.29 -8.22
N LYS A 30 10.28 1.13 -8.01
CA LYS A 30 9.31 2.24 -7.91
C LYS A 30 8.54 2.13 -6.60
N PRO A 31 8.07 3.26 -6.04
CA PRO A 31 7.23 3.22 -4.86
C PRO A 31 5.84 2.67 -5.20
N ASP A 32 5.23 2.00 -4.22
CA ASP A 32 3.88 1.43 -4.33
C ASP A 32 2.88 2.43 -3.73
N LEU A 33 2.28 3.26 -4.60
CA LEU A 33 1.37 4.32 -4.18
C LEU A 33 0.04 3.75 -3.70
N VAL A 34 -0.38 2.62 -4.27
CA VAL A 34 -1.61 1.94 -3.90
C VAL A 34 -1.52 1.42 -2.47
N LEU A 35 -0.38 0.79 -2.12
CA LEU A 35 -0.10 0.32 -0.78
C LEU A 35 -0.10 1.47 0.24
N LEU A 36 0.45 2.64 -0.11
CA LEU A 36 0.40 3.82 0.78
C LEU A 36 -1.04 4.18 1.14
N ILE A 37 -1.93 4.26 0.15
CA ILE A 37 -3.36 4.58 0.37
C ILE A 37 -4.02 3.54 1.28
N VAL A 38 -3.77 2.25 1.01
CA VAL A 38 -4.33 1.13 1.79
C VAL A 38 -3.85 1.18 3.24
N VAL A 39 -2.54 1.37 3.45
CA VAL A 39 -1.94 1.45 4.79
C VAL A 39 -2.44 2.67 5.54
N PHE A 40 -2.54 3.84 4.89
CA PHE A 40 -3.09 5.04 5.53
C PHE A 40 -4.54 4.84 5.94
N ASN A 41 -5.33 4.19 5.10
CA ASN A 41 -6.71 3.85 5.44
C ASN A 41 -6.78 2.88 6.62
N GLY A 42 -5.94 1.85 6.64
CA GLY A 42 -5.81 0.92 7.77
C GLY A 42 -5.45 1.63 9.08
N ILE A 43 -4.40 2.47 9.09
CA ILE A 43 -3.98 3.22 10.29
C ILE A 43 -5.11 4.11 10.81
N LEU A 44 -5.84 4.80 9.93
CA LEU A 44 -6.84 5.79 10.33
C LEU A 44 -8.20 5.18 10.67
N LYS A 45 -8.59 4.07 10.05
CA LYS A 45 -9.94 3.49 10.13
C LYS A 45 -10.00 2.05 10.65
N GLY A 46 -8.85 1.45 10.94
CA GLY A 46 -8.72 0.13 11.54
C GLY A 46 -8.51 -0.99 10.52
N SER A 47 -8.24 -2.17 11.05
CA SER A 47 -7.82 -3.36 10.29
C SER A 47 -8.85 -3.83 9.25
N ARG A 48 -10.16 -3.75 9.55
CA ARG A 48 -11.22 -4.17 8.63
C ARG A 48 -11.26 -3.32 7.36
N GLU A 49 -11.22 -2.00 7.52
CA GLU A 49 -11.22 -1.05 6.39
C GLU A 49 -9.92 -1.18 5.58
N GLY A 50 -8.77 -1.27 6.26
CA GLY A 50 -7.48 -1.51 5.61
C GLY A 50 -7.44 -2.81 4.81
N ALA A 51 -7.97 -3.91 5.35
CA ALA A 51 -8.03 -5.19 4.66
C ALA A 51 -8.97 -5.14 3.44
N PHE A 52 -10.16 -4.54 3.60
CA PHE A 52 -11.14 -4.43 2.53
C PHE A 52 -10.61 -3.61 1.35
N TRP A 53 -10.08 -2.41 1.63
CA TRP A 53 -9.49 -1.57 0.59
C TRP A 53 -8.20 -2.15 0.03
N GLY A 54 -7.40 -2.85 0.85
CA GLY A 54 -6.23 -3.59 0.39
C GLY A 54 -6.57 -4.67 -0.64
N PHE A 55 -7.63 -5.44 -0.39
CA PHE A 55 -8.11 -6.44 -1.32
C PHE A 55 -8.63 -5.82 -2.62
N ILE A 56 -9.54 -4.84 -2.52
CA ILE A 56 -10.15 -4.20 -3.70
C ILE A 56 -9.09 -3.50 -4.54
N ALA A 57 -8.21 -2.71 -3.92
CA ALA A 57 -7.17 -1.99 -4.62
C ALA A 57 -6.14 -2.92 -5.26
N GLY A 58 -5.73 -3.97 -4.54
CA GLY A 58 -4.83 -4.98 -5.11
C GLY A 58 -5.47 -5.78 -6.23
N LEU A 59 -6.78 -6.05 -6.17
CA LEU A 59 -7.49 -6.71 -7.27
C LEU A 59 -7.55 -5.83 -8.53
N LEU A 60 -7.74 -4.52 -8.37
CA LEU A 60 -7.67 -3.57 -9.49
C LEU A 60 -6.28 -3.54 -10.13
N GLU A 61 -5.24 -3.64 -9.32
CA GLU A 61 -3.85 -3.70 -9.79
C GLU A 61 -3.55 -5.01 -10.51
N ASP A 62 -4.05 -6.14 -9.99
CA ASP A 62 -3.95 -7.44 -10.65
C ASP A 62 -4.59 -7.39 -12.06
N PHE A 63 -5.76 -6.76 -12.19
CA PHE A 63 -6.42 -6.54 -13.49
C PHE A 63 -5.62 -5.61 -14.42
N ALA A 64 -4.97 -4.58 -13.87
CA ALA A 64 -4.17 -3.65 -14.66
C ALA A 64 -2.85 -4.28 -15.16
N CYS A 65 -2.21 -5.12 -14.35
CA CYS A 65 -0.98 -5.84 -14.71
C CYS A 65 -1.25 -7.01 -15.68
N GLY A 66 -2.41 -7.67 -15.57
CA GLY A 66 -2.85 -8.71 -16.53
C GLY A 66 -2.06 -10.03 -16.50
N GLN A 67 -1.21 -10.25 -15.49
CA GLN A 67 -0.36 -11.44 -15.39
C GLN A 67 -0.92 -12.50 -14.43
N TYR A 68 -0.98 -12.18 -13.14
CA TYR A 68 -1.37 -13.11 -12.09
C TYR A 68 -2.46 -12.48 -11.23
N LEU A 69 -3.64 -13.10 -11.23
CA LEU A 69 -4.77 -12.62 -10.45
C LEU A 69 -4.61 -13.01 -8.97
N GLY A 70 -4.80 -12.06 -8.06
CA GLY A 70 -4.83 -12.28 -6.62
C GLY A 70 -3.51 -12.04 -5.89
N LEU A 71 -2.40 -11.82 -6.60
CA LEU A 71 -1.10 -11.58 -5.98
C LEU A 71 -1.07 -10.24 -5.24
N HIS A 72 -1.45 -9.16 -5.93
CA HIS A 72 -1.53 -7.83 -5.33
C HIS A 72 -2.71 -7.76 -4.35
N ALA A 73 -3.85 -8.41 -4.66
CA ALA A 73 -5.01 -8.45 -3.76
C ALA A 73 -4.68 -9.03 -2.38
N LEU A 74 -4.05 -10.22 -2.32
CA LEU A 74 -3.77 -10.89 -1.04
C LEU A 74 -2.64 -10.20 -0.26
N SER A 75 -1.57 -9.78 -0.95
CA SER A 75 -0.45 -9.10 -0.32
C SER A 75 -0.85 -7.75 0.28
N LYS A 76 -1.66 -6.95 -0.43
CA LYS A 76 -2.15 -5.64 0.04
C LYS A 76 -3.26 -5.78 1.09
N LEU A 77 -4.13 -6.79 1.00
CA LEU A 77 -5.09 -7.13 2.07
C LEU A 77 -4.34 -7.35 3.39
N ALA A 78 -3.33 -8.21 3.39
CA ALA A 78 -2.59 -8.53 4.61
C ALA A 78 -1.84 -7.32 5.16
N ALA A 79 -1.20 -6.53 4.29
CA ALA A 79 -0.52 -5.31 4.69
C ALA A 79 -1.47 -4.27 5.29
N GLY A 80 -2.64 -4.05 4.67
CA GLY A 80 -3.68 -3.15 5.17
C GLY A 80 -4.29 -3.63 6.50
N TYR A 81 -4.51 -4.94 6.64
CA TYR A 81 -4.99 -5.53 7.89
C TYR A 81 -4.02 -5.29 9.03
N VAL A 82 -2.74 -5.64 8.84
CA VAL A 82 -1.70 -5.47 9.87
C VAL A 82 -1.47 -4.00 10.19
N ALA A 83 -1.48 -3.12 9.18
CA ALA A 83 -1.38 -1.68 9.40
C ALA A 83 -2.51 -1.14 10.30
N GLY A 84 -3.72 -1.66 10.15
CA GLY A 84 -4.88 -1.26 10.94
C GLY A 84 -5.01 -1.97 12.30
N LEU A 85 -4.16 -2.94 12.63
CA LEU A 85 -4.07 -3.49 14.00
C LEU A 85 -3.42 -2.48 14.97
N GLY A 86 -2.70 -1.50 14.44
CA GLY A 86 -2.07 -0.43 15.20
C GLY A 86 -3.05 0.59 15.78
N ASP A 87 -4.24 0.20 16.25
CA ASP A 87 -5.21 1.17 16.79
C ASP A 87 -4.70 1.92 18.03
N TYR A 88 -3.71 1.35 18.74
CA TYR A 88 -3.01 1.97 19.87
C TYR A 88 -1.84 2.89 19.46
N VAL A 89 -1.59 3.04 18.17
CA VAL A 89 -0.44 3.74 17.63
C VAL A 89 -0.74 5.24 17.50
N TYR A 90 0.23 6.11 17.81
CA TYR A 90 0.09 7.57 17.70
C TYR A 90 -0.11 8.04 16.26
N LYS A 91 -1.38 8.16 15.84
CA LYS A 91 -1.82 8.54 14.48
C LYS A 91 -1.41 9.98 14.08
N GLU A 92 -0.95 10.79 15.01
CA GLU A 92 -0.50 12.16 14.75
C GLU A 92 0.95 12.23 14.27
N SER A 93 1.77 11.25 14.64
CA SER A 93 3.18 11.24 14.28
C SER A 93 3.39 10.66 12.88
N SER A 94 3.90 11.49 11.98
CA SER A 94 4.25 11.06 10.61
C SER A 94 5.41 10.06 10.60
N VAL A 95 6.27 10.06 11.63
CA VAL A 95 7.36 9.09 11.80
C VAL A 95 6.79 7.71 12.09
N VAL A 96 5.76 7.65 12.94
CA VAL A 96 5.11 6.39 13.29
C VAL A 96 4.33 5.83 12.10
N ALA A 97 3.64 6.68 11.34
CA ALA A 97 3.02 6.29 10.08
C ALA A 97 4.06 5.74 9.08
N ALA A 98 5.24 6.36 8.98
CA ALA A 98 6.32 5.89 8.12
C ALA A 98 6.85 4.51 8.54
N ALA A 99 7.01 4.27 9.85
CA ALA A 99 7.41 2.96 10.36
C ALA A 99 6.35 1.88 10.05
N MET A 100 5.06 2.21 10.18
CA MET A 100 3.96 1.31 9.83
C MET A 100 3.93 1.00 8.33
N VAL A 101 4.13 2.00 7.47
CA VAL A 101 4.26 1.82 6.02
C VAL A 101 5.44 0.93 5.66
N TRP A 102 6.61 1.17 6.28
CA TRP A 102 7.80 0.37 6.07
C TRP A 102 7.53 -1.11 6.41
N GLY A 103 6.98 -1.38 7.61
CA GLY A 103 6.62 -2.73 8.03
C GLY A 103 5.57 -3.38 7.13
N ALA A 104 4.50 -2.65 6.78
CA ALA A 104 3.47 -3.14 5.87
C ALA A 104 4.00 -3.45 4.46
N SER A 105 4.99 -2.68 3.98
CA SER A 105 5.67 -2.94 2.71
C SER A 105 6.51 -4.21 2.75
N LEU A 106 7.18 -4.49 3.87
CA LEU A 106 7.89 -5.77 4.05
C LEU A 106 6.93 -6.96 4.07
N ILE A 107 5.79 -6.83 4.73
CA ILE A 107 4.76 -7.87 4.77
C ILE A 107 4.19 -8.11 3.38
N SER A 108 3.81 -7.05 2.66
CA SER A 108 3.29 -7.13 1.30
C SER A 108 4.32 -7.78 0.36
N GLY A 109 5.57 -7.30 0.37
CA GLY A 109 6.63 -7.84 -0.48
C GLY A 109 7.03 -9.28 -0.14
N GLY A 110 7.07 -9.64 1.15
CA GLY A 110 7.32 -11.00 1.61
C GLY A 110 6.21 -11.97 1.20
N LEU A 111 4.94 -11.57 1.36
CA LEU A 111 3.80 -12.35 0.89
C LEU A 111 3.77 -12.48 -0.63
N MET A 112 4.04 -11.40 -1.35
CA MET A 112 4.17 -11.42 -2.81
C MET A 112 5.22 -12.45 -3.23
N TYR A 113 6.40 -12.45 -2.61
CA TYR A 113 7.44 -13.45 -2.86
C TYR A 113 6.95 -14.88 -2.59
N LEU A 114 6.31 -15.14 -1.44
CA LEU A 114 5.78 -16.46 -1.11
C LEU A 114 4.72 -16.93 -2.12
N LEU A 115 3.83 -16.03 -2.56
CA LEU A 115 2.81 -16.35 -3.54
C LEU A 115 3.43 -16.63 -4.92
N LEU A 116 4.45 -15.89 -5.34
CA LEU A 116 5.20 -16.15 -6.58
C LEU A 116 5.85 -17.55 -6.56
N LEU A 117 6.36 -18.00 -5.41
CA LEU A 117 6.90 -19.36 -5.27
C LEU A 117 5.82 -20.43 -5.51
N THR A 118 4.58 -20.20 -5.07
CA THR A 118 3.46 -21.15 -5.32
C THR A 118 3.11 -21.27 -6.81
N LEU A 119 3.44 -20.25 -7.61
CA LEU A 119 3.26 -20.23 -9.06
C LEU A 119 4.47 -20.82 -9.82
N GLY A 120 5.48 -21.34 -9.11
CA GLY A 120 6.69 -21.91 -9.70
C GLY A 120 7.72 -20.88 -10.15
N ILE A 121 7.54 -19.59 -9.82
CA ILE A 121 8.49 -18.53 -10.14
C ILE A 121 9.55 -18.51 -9.06
N THR A 122 10.75 -18.96 -9.42
CA THR A 122 11.87 -19.05 -8.49
C THR A 122 12.80 -17.86 -8.67
N VAL A 123 12.91 -17.06 -7.61
CA VAL A 123 13.90 -15.99 -7.47
C VAL A 123 14.68 -16.29 -6.21
N GLY A 124 16.00 -16.10 -6.22
CA GLY A 124 16.80 -16.27 -5.02
C GLY A 124 16.26 -15.36 -3.89
N PRO A 125 16.04 -15.87 -2.66
CA PRO A 125 15.44 -15.07 -1.59
C PRO A 125 16.28 -13.83 -1.28
N ALA A 126 17.61 -13.96 -1.31
CA ALA A 126 18.51 -12.84 -1.11
C ALA A 126 18.32 -11.74 -2.18
N ASP A 127 18.16 -12.11 -3.45
CA ASP A 127 17.93 -11.16 -4.55
C ASP A 127 16.54 -10.52 -4.46
N ALA A 128 15.49 -11.30 -4.20
CA ALA A 128 14.13 -10.77 -4.06
C ALA A 128 14.05 -9.72 -2.95
N PHE A 129 14.65 -10.00 -1.80
CA PHE A 129 14.60 -9.08 -0.67
C PHE A 129 15.53 -7.87 -0.85
N SER A 130 16.78 -8.08 -1.26
CA SER A 130 17.77 -7.00 -1.37
C SER A 130 17.51 -6.07 -2.55
N ARG A 131 17.02 -6.59 -3.68
CA ARG A 131 16.81 -5.79 -4.89
C ARG A 131 15.39 -5.22 -5.02
N VAL A 132 14.40 -5.81 -4.35
CA VAL A 132 13.00 -5.38 -4.50
C VAL A 132 12.38 -5.03 -3.15
N VAL A 133 12.20 -6.00 -2.24
CA VAL A 133 11.38 -5.79 -1.03
C VAL A 133 11.94 -4.69 -0.13
N LEU A 134 13.24 -4.73 0.17
CA LEU A 134 13.89 -3.73 1.03
C LEU A 134 13.93 -2.33 0.38
N PRO A 135 14.37 -2.17 -0.89
CA PRO A 135 14.30 -0.87 -1.55
C PRO A 135 12.89 -0.29 -1.62
N VAL A 136 11.88 -1.09 -1.98
CA VAL A 136 10.46 -0.63 -2.01
C VAL A 136 10.03 -0.17 -0.63
N ALA A 137 10.30 -0.95 0.43
CA ALA A 137 9.90 -0.60 1.79
C ALA A 137 10.55 0.70 2.26
N VAL A 138 11.84 0.90 1.96
CA VAL A 138 12.55 2.15 2.26
C VAL A 138 11.94 3.32 1.48
N TYR A 139 11.67 3.14 0.18
CA TYR A 139 11.03 4.17 -0.65
C TYR A 139 9.66 4.57 -0.13
N ASN A 140 8.81 3.60 0.18
CA ASN A 140 7.48 3.87 0.72
C ASN A 140 7.57 4.55 2.09
N GLY A 141 8.48 4.10 2.96
CA GLY A 141 8.70 4.70 4.28
C GLY A 141 9.18 6.16 4.19
N LEU A 142 10.09 6.48 3.27
CA LEU A 142 10.59 7.84 3.06
C LEU A 142 9.54 8.77 2.42
N LEU A 143 8.71 8.25 1.52
CA LEU A 143 7.63 9.01 0.89
C LEU A 143 6.44 9.21 1.83
N CYS A 144 6.26 8.32 2.81
CA CYS A 144 5.10 8.34 3.70
C CYS A 144 4.85 9.69 4.37
N PRO A 145 5.81 10.35 5.06
CA PRO A 145 5.55 11.61 5.75
C PRO A 145 4.99 12.70 4.83
N LEU A 146 5.45 12.74 3.58
CA LEU A 146 5.01 13.71 2.59
C LEU A 146 3.53 13.52 2.24
N PHE A 147 3.12 12.29 1.92
CA PHE A 147 1.74 11.99 1.52
C PHE A 147 0.78 11.85 2.71
N TYR A 148 1.26 11.36 3.85
CA TYR A 148 0.44 11.09 5.03
C TYR A 148 -0.20 12.36 5.58
N HIS A 149 0.54 13.47 5.59
CA HIS A 149 0.01 14.76 6.03
C HIS A 149 -1.24 15.17 5.24
N TRP A 150 -1.19 15.09 3.92
CA TRP A 150 -2.31 15.44 3.03
C TRP A 150 -3.47 14.46 3.17
N PHE A 151 -3.18 13.16 3.20
CA PHE A 151 -4.20 12.12 3.31
C PHE A 151 -4.95 12.20 4.65
N ARG A 152 -4.24 12.42 5.75
CA ARG A 152 -4.84 12.63 7.07
C ARG A 152 -5.76 13.84 7.07
N ARG A 153 -5.31 14.96 6.51
CA ARG A 153 -6.14 16.18 6.42
C ARG A 153 -7.44 15.93 5.64
N ALA A 154 -7.37 15.20 4.53
CA ALA A 154 -8.55 14.83 3.74
C ALA A 154 -9.52 13.89 4.48
N THR A 155 -8.99 13.03 5.37
CA THR A 155 -9.78 12.07 6.16
C THR A 155 -10.40 12.70 7.41
N VAL A 156 -9.71 13.62 8.07
CA VAL A 156 -10.18 14.25 9.31
C VAL A 156 -11.11 15.44 9.02
N TYR A 157 -10.77 16.29 8.04
CA TYR A 157 -11.48 17.55 7.78
C TYR A 157 -12.18 17.61 6.42
N GLY A 158 -12.02 16.58 5.57
CA GLY A 158 -12.40 16.63 4.16
C GLY A 158 -13.36 15.53 3.72
N VAL A 159 -13.34 15.28 2.41
CA VAL A 159 -14.27 14.42 1.66
C VAL A 159 -14.20 12.92 2.07
N LEU A 160 -13.13 12.51 2.75
CA LEU A 160 -12.95 11.15 3.26
C LEU A 160 -13.46 10.96 4.70
N ARG A 161 -14.05 11.99 5.30
CA ARG A 161 -14.70 11.91 6.62
C ARG A 161 -15.91 10.99 6.54
N GLU A 162 -16.04 10.08 7.51
CA GLU A 162 -17.30 9.39 7.75
C GLU A 162 -18.20 10.33 8.53
N GLU A 163 -19.35 10.67 7.95
CA GLU A 163 -20.48 11.16 8.72
C GLU A 163 -20.88 10.01 9.64
N ARG A 164 -20.51 10.10 10.93
CA ARG A 164 -21.10 9.23 11.95
C ARG A 164 -22.57 9.62 12.02
N TYR A 165 -23.43 8.74 11.49
CA TYR A 165 -24.83 8.68 11.87
C TYR A 165 -24.95 8.22 13.32
#